data_AF-J8AZY3-F1
#
_entry.id   AF-J8AZY3-F1
#
_cell.length_a   1.000
_cell.length_b   1.000
_cell.length_c   1.000
_cell.angle_alpha   90.00
_cell.angle_beta   90.00
_cell.angle_gamma   90.00
#
_symmetry.space_group_name_H-M   'P 1'
#
loop_
_entity.id
_entity.type
_entity.pdbx_description
1 polymer ?
#
loop_
_entity_poly.entity_id
_entity_poly.type
_entity_poly.pdbx_seq_one_letter_code
_entity_poly.pdbx_strand_id
1 'polypeptide(L)'
;MKPATFADTVVLYEGMIVNQIKRLNIYQDYEEYYQCGLIGLWHAYERYEEEKGSFPAYAVVTVRGYILERLKKECVVQERYVCTDEYEERFECEDTGTRAKDFMSVLDEKEKHIISERFFTGKNMGR
;
A
#
# COMPACT_ATOMS: atom_id res chain seq x y z
N MET A 1 23.92 8.12 -21.99
CA MET A 1 25.27 8.23 -21.42
C MET A 1 25.15 8.59 -19.94
N LYS A 2 26.05 8.09 -19.09
CA LYS A 2 26.12 8.46 -17.66
C LYS A 2 26.65 9.91 -17.55
N PRO A 3 26.02 10.79 -16.74
CA PRO A 3 26.52 12.16 -16.55
C PRO A 3 27.91 12.18 -15.87
N ALA A 4 28.65 13.28 -16.02
CA ALA A 4 30.03 13.38 -15.54
C ALA A 4 30.13 13.43 -14.01
N THR A 5 29.14 14.03 -13.35
CA THR A 5 29.06 14.09 -11.89
C THR A 5 27.72 13.56 -11.39
N PHE A 6 27.72 13.15 -10.11
CA PHE A 6 26.47 12.77 -9.47
C PHE A 6 25.51 13.96 -9.31
N ALA A 7 26.03 15.16 -9.05
CA ALA A 7 25.20 16.37 -8.96
C ALA A 7 24.42 16.61 -10.26
N ASP A 8 25.07 16.51 -11.42
CA ASP A 8 24.40 16.62 -12.72
C ASP A 8 23.37 15.49 -12.92
N THR A 9 23.67 14.30 -12.42
CA THR A 9 22.74 13.17 -12.45
C THR A 9 21.49 13.45 -11.61
N VAL A 10 21.64 14.03 -10.42
CA VAL A 10 20.48 14.40 -9.59
C VAL A 10 19.60 15.42 -10.33
N VAL A 11 20.18 16.47 -10.90
CA VAL A 11 19.43 17.50 -11.65
C VAL A 11 18.66 16.89 -12.83
N LEU A 12 19.25 15.94 -13.55
CA LEU A 12 18.62 15.31 -14.72
C LEU A 12 17.52 14.29 -14.36
N TYR A 13 17.64 13.63 -13.21
CA TYR A 13 16.80 12.48 -12.87
C TYR A 13 15.92 12.70 -11.62
N GLU A 14 15.93 13.87 -10.98
CA GLU A 14 15.05 14.16 -9.85
C GLU A 14 13.57 13.95 -10.20
N GLY A 15 13.14 14.41 -11.38
CA GLY A 15 11.76 14.25 -11.84
C GLY A 15 11.36 12.79 -12.00
N MET A 16 12.31 11.91 -12.32
CA MET A 16 12.09 10.47 -12.37
C MET A 16 11.84 9.91 -10.96
N ILE A 17 12.59 10.34 -9.94
CA ILE A 17 12.36 9.94 -8.54
C ILE A 17 10.96 10.39 -8.11
N VAL A 18 10.63 11.66 -8.30
CA VAL A 18 9.31 12.22 -7.96
C VAL A 18 8.19 11.45 -8.65
N ASN A 19 8.36 11.11 -9.94
CA ASN A 19 7.38 10.33 -10.68
C ASN A 19 7.23 8.90 -10.15
N GLN A 20 8.31 8.23 -9.73
CA GLN A 20 8.23 6.90 -9.12
C GLN A 20 7.42 6.93 -7.82
N ILE A 21 7.66 7.91 -6.95
CA ILE A 21 6.93 8.09 -5.68
C ILE A 21 5.44 8.30 -5.96
N LYS A 22 5.11 9.20 -6.89
CA LYS A 22 3.72 9.44 -7.32
C LYS A 22 3.05 8.20 -7.88
N ARG A 23 3.72 7.46 -8.76
CA ARG A 23 3.19 6.21 -9.37
C ARG A 23 3.02 5.07 -8.38
N LEU A 24 3.71 5.13 -7.24
CA LEU A 24 3.56 4.18 -6.15
C LEU A 24 2.48 4.60 -5.15
N ASN A 25 1.78 5.73 -5.39
CA ASN A 25 0.75 6.28 -4.50
C ASN A 25 1.24 6.51 -3.07
N ILE A 26 2.51 6.94 -2.93
CA ILE A 26 3.10 7.27 -1.64
C ILE A 26 2.79 8.74 -1.34
N TYR A 27 1.95 8.97 -0.34
CA TYR A 27 1.48 10.31 0.06
C TYR A 27 2.01 10.75 1.43
N GLN A 28 2.54 9.82 2.22
CA GLN A 28 3.16 10.06 3.52
C GLN A 28 4.67 9.89 3.43
N ASP A 29 5.41 10.53 4.33
CA ASP A 29 6.88 10.44 4.45
C ASP A 29 7.62 10.69 3.13
N TYR A 30 7.09 11.60 2.31
CA TYR A 30 7.58 11.89 0.96
C TYR A 30 9.10 12.12 0.91
N GLU A 31 9.61 12.91 1.86
CA GLU A 31 11.04 13.24 1.95
C GLU A 31 11.89 11.97 2.14
N GLU A 32 11.45 11.05 2.98
CA GLU A 32 12.19 9.81 3.22
C GLU A 32 12.26 8.92 1.97
N TYR A 33 11.14 8.80 1.25
CA TYR A 33 11.10 8.09 -0.02
C TYR A 33 11.90 8.78 -1.12
N TYR A 34 11.94 10.11 -1.12
CA TYR A 34 12.80 10.89 -2.01
C TYR A 34 14.28 10.62 -1.74
N GLN A 35 14.70 10.61 -0.46
CA GLN A 35 16.06 10.23 -0.07
C GLN A 35 16.39 8.78 -0.46
N CYS A 36 15.47 7.84 -0.28
CA CYS A 36 15.64 6.47 -0.77
C CYS A 36 15.84 6.41 -2.28
N GLY A 37 15.11 7.25 -3.03
CA GLY A 37 15.28 7.41 -4.46
C GLY A 37 16.66 7.97 -4.85
N LEU A 38 17.16 8.98 -4.13
CA LEU A 38 18.51 9.53 -4.33
C LEU A 38 19.60 8.49 -4.03
N ILE A 39 19.45 7.70 -2.97
CA ILE A 39 20.36 6.59 -2.65
C ILE A 39 20.35 5.56 -3.78
N GLY A 40 19.17 5.16 -4.27
CA GLY A 40 19.05 4.28 -5.42
C GLY A 40 19.71 4.85 -6.67
N LEU A 41 19.60 6.16 -6.90
CA LEU A 41 20.23 6.85 -8.04
C LEU A 41 21.76 6.87 -7.89
N TRP A 42 22.28 7.09 -6.69
CA TRP A 42 23.71 7.00 -6.39
C TRP A 42 24.26 5.60 -6.68
N HIS A 43 23.56 4.55 -6.24
CA HIS A 43 23.94 3.18 -6.55
C HIS A 43 23.90 2.87 -8.04
N ALA A 44 22.88 3.37 -8.74
CA ALA A 44 22.81 3.24 -10.19
C ALA A 44 23.98 3.95 -10.87
N TYR A 45 24.33 5.15 -10.40
CA TYR A 45 25.46 5.93 -10.89
C TYR A 45 26.78 5.18 -10.71
N GLU A 46 27.07 4.69 -9.51
CA GLU A 46 28.32 4.01 -9.18
C GLU A 46 28.50 2.67 -9.91
N ARG A 47 27.41 1.89 -10.04
CA ARG A 47 27.46 0.51 -10.56
C ARG A 47 27.08 0.36 -12.03
N TYR A 48 26.84 1.46 -12.72
CA TYR A 48 26.48 1.42 -14.14
C TYR A 48 27.63 0.88 -15.00
N GLU A 49 27.31 -0.11 -15.82
CA GLU A 49 28.20 -0.68 -16.82
C GLU A 49 27.58 -0.47 -18.21
N GLU A 50 28.30 0.19 -19.11
CA GLU A 50 27.79 0.56 -20.44
C GLU A 50 27.41 -0.65 -21.30
N GLU A 51 28.10 -1.78 -21.12
CA GLU A 51 27.82 -3.03 -21.83
C GLU A 51 26.46 -3.65 -21.49
N LYS A 52 25.90 -3.35 -20.30
CA LYS A 52 24.62 -3.91 -19.83
C LYS A 52 23.39 -3.13 -20.30
N GLY A 53 23.60 -2.02 -21.02
CA GLY A 53 22.53 -1.22 -21.62
C GLY A 53 22.58 0.26 -21.23
N SER A 54 21.46 0.96 -21.39
CA SER A 54 21.42 2.41 -21.18
C SER A 54 21.29 2.80 -19.70
N PHE A 55 22.04 3.82 -19.28
CA PHE A 55 21.96 4.37 -17.92
C PHE A 55 20.54 4.74 -17.47
N PRO A 56 19.70 5.45 -18.27
CA PRO A 56 18.34 5.77 -17.85
C PRO A 56 17.50 4.54 -17.50
N ALA A 57 17.59 3.48 -18.32
CA ALA A 57 16.85 2.24 -18.06
C ALA A 57 17.31 1.58 -16.75
N TYR A 58 18.62 1.54 -16.51
CA TYR A 58 19.18 1.00 -15.28
C TYR A 58 18.79 1.84 -14.05
N ALA A 59 18.90 3.17 -14.14
CA ALA A 59 18.54 4.09 -13.07
C ALA A 59 17.07 3.98 -12.67
N VAL A 60 16.15 3.94 -13.64
CA VAL A 60 14.70 3.77 -13.40
C VAL A 60 14.42 2.52 -12.57
N VAL A 61 15.03 1.38 -12.94
CA VAL A 61 14.80 0.10 -12.27
C VAL A 61 15.42 0.09 -10.87
N THR A 62 16.66 0.56 -10.74
CA THR A 62 17.38 0.60 -9.46
C THR A 62 16.68 1.52 -8.46
N VAL A 63 16.36 2.76 -8.86
CA VAL A 63 15.65 3.73 -8.01
C VAL A 63 14.31 3.16 -7.52
N ARG A 64 13.52 2.58 -8.44
CA ARG A 64 12.24 1.97 -8.07
C ARG A 64 12.41 0.83 -7.07
N GLY A 65 13.46 0.03 -7.22
CA GLY A 65 13.79 -1.05 -6.28
C GLY A 65 14.01 -0.55 -4.86
N TYR A 66 14.81 0.50 -4.68
CA TYR A 66 15.11 1.08 -3.36
C TYR A 66 13.86 1.67 -2.69
N ILE A 67 13.03 2.39 -3.44
CA ILE A 67 11.77 2.95 -2.92
C ILE A 67 10.83 1.81 -2.48
N LEU A 68 10.71 0.74 -3.29
CA LEU A 68 9.89 -0.42 -2.95
C LEU A 68 10.42 -1.19 -1.74
N GLU A 69 11.74 -1.28 -1.56
CA GLU A 69 12.32 -1.92 -0.39
C GLU A 69 11.96 -1.16 0.89
N ARG A 70 12.02 0.18 0.87
CA ARG A 70 11.60 1.01 1.99
C ARG A 70 10.12 0.83 2.30
N LEU A 71 9.27 0.83 1.27
CA LEU A 71 7.82 0.63 1.41
C LEU A 71 7.49 -0.72 2.04
N LYS A 72 8.16 -1.81 1.60
CA LYS A 72 8.00 -3.14 2.21
C LYS A 72 8.37 -3.14 3.69
N LYS A 73 9.45 -2.45 4.07
CA LYS A 73 9.85 -2.33 5.48
C LYS A 73 8.79 -1.59 6.30
N GLU A 74 8.15 -0.55 5.75
CA GLU A 74 7.04 0.14 6.42
C GLU A 74 5.84 -0.76 6.61
N CYS A 75 5.40 -1.47 5.58
CA CYS A 75 4.26 -2.39 5.72
C CYS A 75 4.50 -3.41 6.84
N VAL A 76 5.71 -3.99 6.91
CA VAL A 76 6.08 -4.96 7.95
C VAL A 76 6.17 -4.31 9.34
N VAL A 77 6.49 -3.02 9.44
CA VAL A 77 6.46 -2.28 10.71
C VAL A 77 5.01 -2.00 11.12
N GLN A 78 4.17 -1.49 10.22
CA GLN A 78 2.76 -1.20 10.47
C GLN A 78 1.96 -2.44 10.85
N GLU A 79 2.23 -3.60 10.23
CA GLU A 79 1.62 -4.88 10.60
C GLU A 79 2.01 -5.34 12.02
N ARG A 80 3.25 -5.04 12.45
CA ARG A 80 3.75 -5.43 13.78
C ARG A 80 3.40 -4.43 14.88
N TYR A 81 3.21 -3.18 14.51
CA TYR A 81 2.92 -2.06 15.40
C TYR A 81 1.64 -1.39 14.90
N VAL A 82 0.50 -1.98 15.23
CA VAL A 82 -0.77 -1.25 15.18
C VAL A 82 -0.70 -0.21 16.30
N CYS A 83 -0.77 1.08 15.95
CA CYS A 83 -0.94 2.13 16.94
C CYS A 83 -2.31 1.92 17.59
N THR A 84 -2.35 1.29 18.77
CA THR A 84 -3.44 1.51 19.70
C THR A 84 -3.26 2.92 20.23
N ASP A 85 -3.58 3.91 19.40
CA ASP A 85 -3.85 5.23 19.97
C ASP A 85 -4.98 5.01 20.96
N GLU A 86 -4.68 5.24 22.24
CA GLU A 86 -5.66 5.33 23.33
C GLU A 86 -6.56 6.56 23.13
N TYR A 87 -7.15 6.71 21.94
CA TYR A 87 -8.45 7.32 21.84
C TYR A 87 -9.43 6.18 21.97
N GLU A 88 -9.81 5.88 23.22
CA GLU A 88 -11.13 5.32 23.52
C GLU A 88 -12.22 6.31 23.04
N GLU A 89 -12.30 6.60 21.75
CA GLU A 89 -13.64 6.64 21.17
C GLU A 89 -14.09 5.19 21.18
N ARG A 90 -14.72 4.84 22.30
CA ARG A 90 -15.63 3.72 22.41
C ARG A 90 -16.68 3.91 21.31
N PHE A 91 -16.34 3.48 20.09
CA PHE A 91 -17.33 2.91 19.21
C PHE A 91 -17.87 1.74 20.02
N GLU A 92 -18.94 1.99 20.77
CA GLU A 92 -19.93 0.95 20.94
C GLU A 92 -20.25 0.53 19.50
N CYS A 93 -19.62 -0.54 19.05
CA CYS A 93 -20.27 -1.35 18.05
C CYS A 93 -21.59 -1.70 18.72
N GLU A 94 -22.66 -1.00 18.33
CA GLU A 94 -23.99 -1.51 18.59
C GLU A 94 -23.93 -2.95 18.09
N ASP A 95 -24.01 -3.87 19.06
CA ASP A 95 -23.90 -5.29 18.86
C ASP A 95 -24.62 -5.64 17.56
N THR A 96 -23.88 -6.09 16.54
CA THR A 96 -24.47 -6.40 15.24
C THR A 96 -25.59 -7.46 15.40
N GLY A 97 -25.57 -8.22 16.49
CA GLY A 97 -26.64 -9.09 16.94
C GLY A 97 -27.93 -8.38 17.37
N THR A 98 -27.87 -7.18 17.93
CA THR A 98 -29.03 -6.38 18.34
C THR A 98 -29.72 -5.75 17.12
N ARG A 99 -28.95 -5.13 16.20
CA ARG A 99 -29.50 -4.60 14.94
C ARG A 99 -30.13 -5.68 14.07
N ALA A 100 -29.51 -6.87 13.98
CA ALA A 100 -30.08 -7.98 13.23
C ALA A 100 -31.43 -8.44 13.80
N LYS A 101 -31.59 -8.46 15.13
CA LYS A 101 -32.87 -8.80 15.79
C LYS A 101 -33.96 -7.78 15.46
N ASP A 102 -33.62 -6.50 15.44
CA ASP A 102 -34.56 -5.43 15.10
C ASP A 102 -35.07 -5.58 13.65
N PHE A 103 -34.17 -5.85 12.70
CA PHE A 103 -34.57 -6.12 11.31
C PHE A 103 -35.39 -7.40 11.16
N MET A 104 -35.08 -8.46 11.93
CA MET A 104 -35.83 -9.71 11.91
C MET A 104 -37.23 -9.59 12.52
N SER A 105 -37.51 -8.57 13.32
CA SER A 105 -38.83 -8.35 13.92
C SER A 105 -39.89 -7.84 12.94
N VAL A 106 -39.46 -7.19 11.84
CA VAL A 106 -40.33 -6.55 10.84
C VAL A 106 -40.73 -7.52 9.71
N LEU A 107 -40.04 -8.64 9.60
CA LEU A 107 -40.27 -9.65 8.55
C LEU A 107 -41.44 -10.57 8.89
N ASP A 108 -42.08 -11.16 7.88
CA ASP A 108 -43.06 -12.23 8.09
C ASP A 108 -42.38 -13.56 8.47
N GLU A 109 -43.13 -14.52 9.01
CA GLU A 109 -42.58 -15.81 9.45
C GLU A 109 -41.92 -16.63 8.32
N LYS A 110 -42.40 -16.51 7.08
CA LYS A 110 -41.77 -17.15 5.91
C LYS A 110 -40.47 -16.46 5.53
N GLU A 111 -40.42 -15.13 5.57
CA GLU A 111 -39.23 -14.33 5.26
C GLU A 111 -38.11 -14.55 6.30
N LYS A 112 -38.45 -14.58 7.59
CA LYS A 112 -37.52 -14.94 8.67
C LYS A 112 -36.94 -16.34 8.47
N HIS A 113 -37.77 -17.29 8.05
CA HIS A 113 -37.34 -18.65 7.80
C HIS A 113 -36.33 -18.73 6.64
N ILE A 114 -36.60 -18.06 5.52
CA ILE A 114 -35.70 -18.06 4.36
C ILE A 114 -34.33 -17.44 4.70
N ILE A 115 -34.32 -16.32 5.44
CA ILE A 115 -33.07 -15.65 5.83
C ILE A 115 -32.29 -16.50 6.83
N SER A 116 -32.96 -17.13 7.81
CA SER A 116 -32.31 -18.02 8.76
C SER A 116 -31.71 -19.27 8.10
N GLU A 117 -32.39 -19.85 7.12
CA GLU A 117 -31.88 -20.99 6.36
C GLU A 117 -30.65 -20.62 5.49
N ARG A 118 -30.69 -19.47 4.82
CA ARG A 118 -29.61 -19.05 3.90
C ARG A 118 -28.35 -18.57 4.60
N PHE A 119 -28.49 -17.76 5.64
CA PHE A 119 -27.36 -17.04 6.22
C PHE A 119 -26.81 -17.69 7.50
N PHE A 120 -27.63 -18.42 8.26
CA PHE A 120 -27.20 -18.95 9.55
C PHE A 120 -26.99 -20.47 9.57
N THR A 121 -27.75 -21.24 8.77
CA THR A 121 -27.63 -22.71 8.73
C THR A 121 -26.99 -23.24 7.44
N GLY A 122 -26.72 -22.39 6.45
CA GLY A 122 -25.91 -22.73 5.27
C GLY A 122 -26.54 -23.75 4.33
N LYS A 123 -27.86 -23.96 4.38
CA LYS A 123 -28.54 -24.89 3.47
C LYS A 123 -28.86 -24.21 2.14
N ASN A 124 -28.30 -24.75 1.07
CA ASN A 124 -28.71 -24.40 -0.29
C ASN A 124 -30.03 -25.10 -0.61
N MET A 125 -31.10 -24.32 -0.78
CA MET A 125 -32.39 -24.83 -1.24
C MET A 125 -32.27 -25.26 -2.71
N GLY A 126 -32.15 -26.57 -2.93
CA GLY A 126 -32.30 -27.18 -4.25
C GLY A 126 -33.73 -26.99 -4.76
N ARG A 127 -33.86 -26.77 -6.06
CA ARG A 127 -35.13 -26.57 -6.78
C ARG A 127 -36.14 -27.70 -6.55
#